data_AF-A0A7S4W3Y5-F1
#
_entry.id   AF-A0A7S4W3Y5-F1
#
_cell.length_a   1.000
_cell.length_b   1.000
_cell.length_c   1.000
_cell.angle_alpha   90.00
_cell.angle_beta   90.00
_cell.angle_gamma   90.00
#
_symmetry.space_group_name_H-M   'P 1'
#
loop_
_entity.id
_entity.type
_entity.pdbx_description
1 polymer ?
#
loop_
_entity_poly.entity_id
_entity_poly.type
_entity_poly.pdbx_seq_one_letter_code
_entity_poly.pdbx_strand_id
1 'polypeptide(L)'
;RRGGWDGKGNTAGAKYGTGYCDAQCPHDIKFMNGEANLLQWNSSSVPPVGHYGACCAEMDIWEANSRATAYTPHPCNKPGFTRCEGVECGDNKKSQRYDGICDKDGCDFNPFRMGDMDFYGTGSGFAVDTTKPVTVVTQFLTTDGTDAGDLSEIRRFYVQDGRVIPNSEARILGPSGGNSITDSFCGEQKAKFGDRNDFERKGGLRGMGAALDRGMVLVLSLWDDTDVSMLWLDSAYPTDQPPRKPGVLRGPCPGGAQSEPAYLRATYPDAKVEFSMIKFGTINSTFSSGRRLDSFV
;
A
#
# COMPACT_ATOMS: atom_id res chain seq x y z
N ARG A 1 -1.27 15.76 12.41
CA ARG A 1 -1.95 17.09 12.31
C ARG A 1 -1.00 18.29 12.17
N ARG A 2 0.15 18.35 12.86
CA ARG A 2 1.05 19.53 12.82
C ARG A 2 2.22 19.44 11.83
N GLY A 3 2.40 18.32 11.15
CA GLY A 3 3.53 18.09 10.24
C GLY A 3 4.88 18.19 10.96
N GLY A 4 4.96 17.68 12.20
CA GLY A 4 6.18 17.81 13.02
C GLY A 4 6.49 19.24 13.51
N TRP A 5 5.58 20.22 13.37
CA TRP A 5 5.78 21.56 13.92
C TRP A 5 5.98 21.52 15.43
N ASP A 6 7.04 22.17 15.91
CA ASP A 6 7.44 22.24 17.31
C ASP A 6 7.69 23.68 17.79
N GLY A 7 7.56 24.67 16.89
CA GLY A 7 7.82 26.08 17.19
C GLY A 7 9.30 26.41 17.39
N LYS A 8 10.21 25.48 17.08
CA LYS A 8 11.67 25.61 17.23
C LYS A 8 12.37 25.22 15.93
N GLY A 9 12.74 23.94 15.78
CA GLY A 9 13.45 23.45 14.60
C GLY A 9 12.53 23.34 13.39
N ASN A 10 11.26 23.02 13.60
CA ASN A 10 10.23 23.05 12.57
C ASN A 10 9.18 24.11 12.87
N THR A 11 9.33 25.28 12.24
CA THR A 11 8.36 26.37 12.29
C THR A 11 7.41 26.39 11.08
N ALA A 12 7.63 25.52 10.08
CA ALA A 12 6.84 25.45 8.86
C ALA A 12 5.60 24.56 9.01
N GLY A 13 5.77 23.33 9.51
CA GLY A 13 4.68 22.40 9.81
C GLY A 13 3.93 21.88 8.59
N ALA A 14 2.72 21.38 8.83
CA ALA A 14 1.84 20.79 7.81
C ALA A 14 1.52 21.75 6.65
N LYS A 15 1.54 23.07 6.89
CA LYS A 15 1.34 24.09 5.86
C LYS A 15 2.34 23.97 4.69
N TYR A 16 3.53 23.43 4.98
CA TYR A 16 4.59 23.20 3.99
C TYR A 16 4.87 21.70 3.76
N GLY A 17 3.94 20.82 4.13
CA GLY A 17 4.08 19.37 3.87
C GLY A 17 5.22 18.69 4.63
N THR A 18 5.61 19.20 5.80
CA THR A 18 6.68 18.58 6.61
C THR A 18 6.16 17.41 7.46
N GLY A 19 7.06 16.53 7.89
CA GLY A 19 6.76 15.42 8.82
C GLY A 19 6.23 14.15 8.15
N TYR A 20 6.57 13.92 6.88
CA TYR A 20 6.29 12.66 6.19
C TYR A 20 7.09 11.51 6.78
N CYS A 21 6.48 10.33 6.80
CA CYS A 21 7.05 9.03 7.12
C CYS A 21 6.16 7.96 6.48
N ASP A 22 6.71 6.76 6.31
CA ASP A 22 5.97 5.58 5.84
C ASP A 22 6.63 4.29 6.33
N ALA A 23 6.12 3.13 5.93
CA ALA A 23 6.60 1.84 6.44
C ALA A 23 7.93 1.39 5.82
N GLN A 24 8.37 2.01 4.72
CA GLN A 24 9.68 1.75 4.12
C GLN A 24 10.82 2.42 4.89
N CYS A 25 10.51 3.30 5.84
CA CYS A 25 11.49 4.09 6.60
C CYS A 25 12.43 4.90 5.69
N PRO A 26 11.91 5.73 4.77
CA PRO A 26 12.67 6.36 3.70
C PRO A 26 13.79 7.27 4.21
N HIS A 27 14.95 7.14 3.57
CA HIS A 27 16.14 7.96 3.85
C HIS A 27 16.26 9.21 2.96
N ASP A 28 15.40 9.35 1.94
CA ASP A 28 15.37 10.50 1.03
C ASP A 28 14.59 11.70 1.59
N ILE A 29 14.01 11.55 2.79
CA ILE A 29 13.35 12.63 3.51
C ILE A 29 14.38 13.68 3.93
N LYS A 30 14.26 14.87 3.34
CA LYS A 30 15.22 15.97 3.48
C LYS A 30 15.19 16.64 4.86
N PHE A 31 14.03 16.64 5.53
CA PHE A 31 13.84 17.30 6.82
C PHE A 31 13.05 16.41 7.78
N MET A 32 13.62 16.16 8.96
CA MET A 32 13.02 15.35 10.03
C MET A 32 13.27 16.00 11.39
N ASN A 33 12.28 16.02 12.27
CA ASN A 33 12.38 16.61 13.60
C ASN A 33 12.96 18.05 13.63
N GLY A 34 12.68 18.86 12.59
CA GLY A 34 13.19 20.23 12.50
C GLY A 34 14.66 20.35 12.09
N GLU A 35 15.28 19.26 11.65
CA GLU A 35 16.67 19.22 11.19
C GLU A 35 16.74 18.75 9.73
N ALA A 36 17.73 19.25 8.99
CA ALA A 36 18.03 18.75 7.65
C ALA A 36 18.79 17.42 7.75
N ASN A 37 18.42 16.42 6.92
CA ASN A 37 19.05 15.10 6.89
C ASN A 37 20.39 15.11 6.11
N LEU A 38 21.29 16.06 6.41
CA LEU A 38 22.53 16.27 5.65
C LEU A 38 23.68 15.32 6.05
N LEU A 39 23.57 14.65 7.20
CA LEU A 39 24.58 13.71 7.65
C LEU A 39 24.69 12.55 6.64
N GLN A 40 25.92 12.27 6.18
CA GLN A 40 26.22 11.23 5.19
C GLN A 40 25.36 11.32 3.91
N TRP A 41 24.97 12.53 3.52
CA TRP A 41 24.14 12.74 2.34
C TRP A 41 24.82 12.24 1.06
N ASN A 42 24.20 11.26 0.41
CA ASN A 42 24.68 10.69 -0.84
C ASN A 42 23.91 11.29 -2.02
N SER A 43 24.49 12.32 -2.65
CA SER A 43 23.92 12.97 -3.84
C SER A 43 23.97 12.12 -5.11
N SER A 44 24.76 11.05 -5.12
CA SER A 44 24.86 10.14 -6.27
C SER A 44 23.77 9.05 -6.26
N SER A 45 23.06 8.87 -5.15
CA SER A 45 21.85 8.05 -5.10
C SER A 45 20.70 8.75 -5.85
N VAL A 46 19.78 7.97 -6.40
CA VAL A 46 18.56 8.49 -7.06
C VAL A 46 17.36 7.79 -6.43
N PRO A 47 16.55 8.50 -5.60
CA PRO A 47 16.79 9.85 -5.10
C PRO A 47 18.01 9.93 -4.15
N PRO A 48 18.57 11.14 -3.92
CA PRO A 48 19.58 11.36 -2.89
C PRO A 48 19.05 11.00 -1.50
N VAL A 49 19.90 10.35 -0.69
CA VAL A 49 19.53 9.84 0.64
C VAL A 49 20.49 10.34 1.72
N GLY A 50 19.96 10.52 2.93
CA GLY A 50 20.73 10.89 4.12
C GLY A 50 20.89 9.73 5.12
N HIS A 51 21.51 10.05 6.25
CA HIS A 51 21.80 9.07 7.30
C HIS A 51 20.55 8.50 7.97
N TYR A 52 19.58 9.35 8.29
CA TYR A 52 18.37 8.95 9.01
C TYR A 52 17.26 8.52 8.06
N GLY A 53 16.38 7.64 8.54
CA GLY A 53 15.12 7.27 7.88
C GLY A 53 13.88 7.75 8.66
N ALA A 54 12.74 7.85 7.99
CA ALA A 54 11.47 8.32 8.55
C ALA A 54 10.40 7.20 8.59
N CYS A 55 10.26 6.50 9.71
CA CYS A 55 9.34 5.37 9.85
C CYS A 55 7.98 5.77 10.44
N CYS A 56 6.89 5.21 9.92
CA CYS A 56 5.62 5.06 10.64
C CYS A 56 4.73 4.00 9.98
N ALA A 57 3.67 3.58 10.67
CA ALA A 57 2.70 2.66 10.08
C ALA A 57 1.99 3.29 8.88
N GLU A 58 1.69 2.47 7.89
CA GLU A 58 1.17 2.87 6.58
C GLU A 58 0.00 1.97 6.20
N MET A 59 -1.01 2.56 5.55
CA MET A 59 -2.17 1.83 5.04
C MET A 59 -2.37 2.24 3.60
N ASP A 60 -1.93 1.38 2.70
CA ASP A 60 -2.05 1.58 1.27
C ASP A 60 -3.45 1.22 0.82
N ILE A 61 -4.27 2.25 0.71
CA ILE A 61 -5.63 2.11 0.17
C ILE A 61 -5.56 1.69 -1.29
N TRP A 62 -4.61 2.25 -2.05
CA TRP A 62 -4.56 2.11 -3.50
C TRP A 62 -3.16 2.37 -4.06
N GLU A 63 -2.43 1.29 -4.33
CA GLU A 63 -1.27 1.31 -5.22
C GLU A 63 -1.69 0.69 -6.54
N ALA A 64 -1.61 1.43 -7.64
CA ALA A 64 -2.12 0.95 -8.92
C ALA A 64 -1.55 1.67 -10.12
N ASN A 65 -1.63 0.97 -11.24
CA ASN A 65 -1.68 1.57 -12.57
C ASN A 65 -2.86 0.93 -13.33
N SER A 66 -2.93 1.08 -14.66
CA SER A 66 -4.02 0.49 -15.45
C SER A 66 -3.91 -1.04 -15.62
N ARG A 67 -2.86 -1.68 -15.10
CA ARG A 67 -2.54 -3.10 -15.34
C ARG A 67 -2.63 -3.95 -14.08
N ALA A 68 -2.37 -3.36 -12.92
CA ALA A 68 -2.46 -4.02 -11.63
C ALA A 68 -2.83 -3.04 -10.52
N THR A 69 -3.30 -3.59 -9.40
CA THR A 69 -3.56 -2.84 -8.17
C THR A 69 -3.34 -3.71 -6.95
N ALA A 70 -2.93 -3.09 -5.84
CA ALA A 70 -2.85 -3.69 -4.52
C ALA A 70 -3.46 -2.76 -3.46
N TYR A 71 -3.88 -3.36 -2.35
CA TYR A 71 -4.13 -2.65 -1.09
C TYR A 71 -3.46 -3.42 0.05
N THR A 72 -2.79 -2.69 0.94
CA THR A 72 -1.78 -3.28 1.82
C THR A 72 -1.70 -2.53 3.17
N PRO A 73 -1.98 -3.19 4.31
CA PRO A 73 -1.64 -2.67 5.63
C PRO A 73 -0.17 -2.97 5.98
N HIS A 74 0.51 -1.96 6.52
CA HIS A 74 1.90 -2.02 6.97
C HIS A 74 2.01 -1.55 8.43
N PRO A 75 1.88 -2.46 9.41
CA PRO A 75 2.05 -2.11 10.81
C PRO A 75 3.52 -1.88 11.19
N CYS A 76 3.74 -1.07 12.22
CA CYS A 76 5.05 -0.84 12.83
C CYS A 76 4.98 -0.96 14.35
N ASN A 77 6.08 -1.37 14.97
CA ASN A 77 6.17 -1.58 16.43
C ASN A 77 6.21 -0.28 17.26
N LYS A 78 6.50 0.86 16.63
CA LYS A 78 6.51 2.17 17.29
C LYS A 78 5.31 3.01 16.82
N PRO A 79 4.60 3.69 17.72
CA PRO A 79 3.46 4.51 17.33
C PRO A 79 3.90 5.83 16.69
N GLY A 80 3.26 6.21 15.58
CA GLY A 80 3.47 7.49 14.92
C GLY A 80 4.84 7.63 14.26
N PHE A 81 5.21 8.88 13.96
CA PHE A 81 6.50 9.20 13.33
C PHE A 81 7.67 8.80 14.22
N THR A 82 8.63 8.06 13.66
CA THR A 82 9.90 7.71 14.28
C THR A 82 11.05 8.00 13.32
N ARG A 83 11.99 8.85 13.73
CA ARG A 83 13.30 8.96 13.06
C ARG A 83 14.14 7.75 13.46
N CYS A 84 14.56 6.94 12.48
CA CYS A 84 15.36 5.75 12.70
C CYS A 84 16.82 5.98 12.28
N GLU A 85 17.71 5.14 12.80
CA GLU A 85 19.08 4.95 12.33
C GLU A 85 19.49 3.47 12.48
N GLY A 86 20.52 3.05 11.75
CA GLY A 86 21.04 1.69 11.84
C GLY A 86 19.98 0.63 11.50
N VAL A 87 19.96 -0.46 12.28
CA VAL A 87 19.06 -1.60 12.03
C VAL A 87 17.59 -1.23 12.20
N GLU A 88 17.24 -0.19 12.97
CA GLU A 88 15.85 0.20 13.16
C GLU A 88 15.15 0.60 11.84
N CYS A 89 15.91 1.10 10.86
CA CYS A 89 15.38 1.47 9.54
C CYS A 89 15.09 0.27 8.63
N GLY A 90 15.65 -0.90 8.92
CA GLY A 90 15.48 -2.10 8.10
C GLY A 90 16.00 -1.96 6.66
N ASP A 91 17.22 -1.46 6.49
CA ASP A 91 17.77 -1.12 5.18
C ASP A 91 17.90 -2.34 4.24
N ASN A 92 17.25 -2.27 3.07
CA ASN A 92 17.32 -3.33 2.05
C ASN A 92 18.78 -3.56 1.58
N LYS A 93 19.55 -2.47 1.40
CA LYS A 93 20.98 -2.53 0.98
C LYS A 93 21.90 -3.21 2.00
N LYS A 94 21.46 -3.38 3.25
CA LYS A 94 22.17 -4.10 4.31
C LYS A 94 21.54 -5.46 4.63
N SER A 95 20.58 -5.90 3.80
CA SER A 95 19.80 -7.13 4.02
C SER A 95 19.03 -7.14 5.35
N GLN A 96 18.58 -5.96 5.82
CA GLN A 96 17.90 -5.76 7.11
C GLN A 96 16.39 -5.55 6.97
N ARG A 97 15.82 -5.80 5.79
CA ARG A 97 14.40 -5.53 5.45
C ARG A 97 13.40 -5.91 6.53
N TYR A 98 13.68 -7.01 7.23
CA TYR A 98 12.80 -7.64 8.22
C TYR A 98 13.25 -7.45 9.69
N ASP A 99 14.30 -6.67 9.89
CA ASP A 99 14.93 -6.45 11.20
C ASP A 99 14.61 -5.05 11.76
N GLY A 100 14.09 -4.16 10.90
CA GLY A 100 13.64 -2.82 11.26
C GLY A 100 12.34 -2.81 12.07
N ILE A 101 11.83 -1.60 12.36
CA ILE A 101 10.65 -1.43 13.22
C ILE A 101 9.31 -1.54 12.48
N CYS A 102 9.31 -1.45 11.15
CA CYS A 102 8.14 -1.49 10.28
C CYS A 102 8.12 -2.74 9.41
N ASP A 103 6.91 -3.22 9.09
CA ASP A 103 6.71 -4.25 8.09
C ASP A 103 6.79 -3.64 6.69
N LYS A 104 7.92 -3.84 6.00
CA LYS A 104 8.15 -3.30 4.67
C LYS A 104 7.39 -4.02 3.57
N ASP A 105 6.98 -5.28 3.80
CA ASP A 105 6.23 -6.04 2.80
C ASP A 105 4.73 -5.77 2.90
N GLY A 106 4.23 -5.65 4.13
CA GLY A 106 2.80 -5.57 4.41
C GLY A 106 2.09 -6.90 4.16
N CYS A 107 0.77 -6.88 4.30
CA CYS A 107 -0.09 -7.98 3.90
C CYS A 107 -0.94 -7.61 2.67
N ASP A 108 -0.38 -7.80 1.48
CA ASP A 108 -0.98 -7.30 0.25
C ASP A 108 -2.12 -8.17 -0.29
N PHE A 109 -3.13 -7.51 -0.84
CA PHE A 109 -4.11 -8.13 -1.72
C PHE A 109 -4.05 -7.47 -3.10
N ASN A 110 -3.40 -8.16 -4.04
CA ASN A 110 -3.42 -7.87 -5.47
C ASN A 110 -4.22 -8.97 -6.20
N PRO A 111 -5.35 -8.66 -6.87
CA PRO A 111 -6.19 -9.66 -7.55
C PRO A 111 -5.42 -10.59 -8.50
N PHE A 112 -4.50 -10.03 -9.28
CA PHE A 112 -3.67 -10.78 -10.22
C PHE A 112 -2.72 -11.72 -9.47
N ARG A 113 -2.04 -11.22 -8.43
CA ARG A 113 -1.14 -12.03 -7.57
C ARG A 113 -1.88 -13.14 -6.84
N MET A 114 -3.16 -12.92 -6.53
CA MET A 114 -4.05 -13.88 -5.88
C MET A 114 -4.70 -14.88 -6.85
N GLY A 115 -4.41 -14.79 -8.14
CA GLY A 115 -4.81 -15.77 -9.15
C GLY A 115 -6.06 -15.41 -9.96
N ASP A 116 -6.57 -14.18 -9.85
CA ASP A 116 -7.65 -13.67 -10.71
C ASP A 116 -7.11 -12.65 -11.72
N MET A 117 -6.58 -13.18 -12.83
CA MET A 117 -5.88 -12.38 -13.85
C MET A 117 -6.81 -11.55 -14.73
N ASP A 118 -8.12 -11.81 -14.69
CA ASP A 118 -9.15 -11.13 -15.50
C ASP A 118 -9.99 -10.15 -14.65
N PHE A 119 -9.62 -9.89 -13.39
CA PHE A 119 -10.41 -9.05 -12.50
C PHE A 119 -10.23 -7.54 -12.75
N TYR A 120 -8.98 -7.06 -12.83
CA TYR A 120 -8.67 -5.64 -12.95
C TYR A 120 -7.72 -5.41 -14.13
N GLY A 121 -8.10 -4.57 -15.09
CA GLY A 121 -7.25 -4.28 -16.24
C GLY A 121 -7.93 -3.47 -17.34
N THR A 122 -7.20 -3.25 -18.43
CA THR A 122 -7.63 -2.40 -19.54
C THR A 122 -8.62 -3.10 -20.45
N GLY A 123 -9.88 -2.65 -20.45
CA GLY A 123 -10.90 -3.04 -21.42
C GLY A 123 -12.08 -3.78 -20.80
N SER A 124 -13.16 -3.88 -21.55
CA SER A 124 -14.45 -4.44 -21.10
C SER A 124 -14.45 -5.94 -20.82
N GLY A 125 -13.34 -6.64 -21.07
CA GLY A 125 -13.15 -8.04 -20.70
C GLY A 125 -12.83 -8.24 -19.21
N PHE A 126 -12.40 -7.17 -18.52
CA PHE A 126 -12.09 -7.21 -17.09
C PHE A 126 -13.33 -6.88 -16.24
N ALA A 127 -13.41 -7.45 -15.04
CA ALA A 127 -14.49 -7.13 -14.10
C ALA A 127 -14.48 -5.65 -13.69
N VAL A 128 -13.28 -5.08 -13.50
CA VAL A 128 -13.00 -3.66 -13.29
C VAL A 128 -12.20 -3.16 -14.50
N ASP A 129 -12.87 -2.37 -15.34
CA ASP A 129 -12.31 -1.84 -16.58
C ASP A 129 -11.56 -0.52 -16.32
N THR A 130 -10.24 -0.55 -16.37
CA THR A 130 -9.39 0.61 -16.07
C THR A 130 -9.33 1.64 -17.19
N THR A 131 -10.03 1.43 -18.30
CA THR A 131 -10.19 2.47 -19.35
C THR A 131 -11.18 3.55 -18.93
N LYS A 132 -11.91 3.34 -17.83
CA LYS A 132 -12.91 4.24 -17.26
C LYS A 132 -12.60 4.55 -15.80
N PRO A 133 -13.18 5.63 -15.24
CA PRO A 133 -13.13 5.88 -13.80
C PRO A 133 -13.65 4.69 -12.98
N VAL A 134 -13.04 4.45 -11.83
CA VAL A 134 -13.41 3.39 -10.88
C VAL A 134 -13.66 4.04 -9.53
N THR A 135 -14.80 3.74 -8.90
CA THR A 135 -14.97 4.03 -7.47
C THR A 135 -14.38 2.88 -6.68
N VAL A 136 -13.40 3.17 -5.82
CA VAL A 136 -12.78 2.19 -4.92
C VAL A 136 -13.36 2.38 -3.52
N VAL A 137 -13.89 1.32 -2.92
CA VAL A 137 -14.41 1.37 -1.55
C VAL A 137 -13.62 0.41 -0.67
N THR A 138 -13.10 0.93 0.43
CA THR A 138 -12.35 0.17 1.44
C THR A 138 -13.07 0.30 2.77
N GLN A 139 -13.37 -0.83 3.41
CA GLN A 139 -14.03 -0.89 4.70
C GLN A 139 -13.08 -1.48 5.74
N PHE A 140 -13.07 -0.88 6.93
CA PHE A 140 -12.27 -1.29 8.07
C PHE A 140 -13.22 -1.82 9.14
N LEU A 141 -13.25 -3.14 9.31
CA LEU A 141 -14.15 -3.78 10.26
C LEU A 141 -13.41 -4.15 11.52
N THR A 142 -14.10 -3.97 12.62
CA THR A 142 -13.62 -4.30 13.96
C THR A 142 -14.28 -5.56 14.50
N THR A 143 -13.64 -6.18 15.47
CA THR A 143 -14.06 -7.45 16.08
C THR A 143 -15.48 -7.42 16.67
N ASP A 144 -15.95 -6.26 17.11
CA ASP A 144 -17.27 -6.08 17.73
C ASP A 144 -18.21 -5.15 16.95
N GLY A 145 -17.78 -4.66 15.78
CA GLY A 145 -18.55 -3.74 14.94
C GLY A 145 -18.65 -2.31 15.49
N THR A 146 -17.82 -1.93 16.47
CA THR A 146 -17.73 -0.58 17.02
C THR A 146 -16.39 0.08 16.73
N ASP A 147 -16.30 1.40 16.89
CA ASP A 147 -15.06 2.16 16.72
C ASP A 147 -13.97 1.79 17.76
N ALA A 148 -14.34 1.11 18.86
CA ALA A 148 -13.42 0.73 19.94
C ALA A 148 -12.85 -0.70 19.79
N GLY A 149 -13.42 -1.53 18.92
CA GLY A 149 -12.95 -2.89 18.68
C GLY A 149 -11.63 -2.92 17.91
N ASP A 150 -10.85 -3.99 18.09
CA ASP A 150 -9.63 -4.21 17.31
C ASP A 150 -9.98 -4.39 15.82
N LEU A 151 -9.18 -3.82 14.91
CA LEU A 151 -9.32 -4.05 13.47
C LEU A 151 -9.16 -5.56 13.18
N SER A 152 -10.14 -6.15 12.52
CA SER A 152 -10.18 -7.59 12.22
C SER A 152 -10.20 -7.91 10.73
N GLU A 153 -10.69 -6.98 9.89
CA GLU A 153 -10.83 -7.22 8.47
C GLU A 153 -10.78 -5.92 7.67
N ILE A 154 -10.04 -5.93 6.54
CA ILE A 154 -10.08 -4.86 5.54
C ILE A 154 -10.75 -5.40 4.28
N ARG A 155 -11.96 -4.91 3.99
CA ARG A 155 -12.73 -5.32 2.80
C ARG A 155 -12.57 -4.32 1.67
N ARG A 156 -12.66 -4.86 0.45
CA ARG A 156 -12.63 -4.10 -0.80
C ARG A 156 -13.87 -4.41 -1.64
N PHE A 157 -14.38 -3.40 -2.31
CA PHE A 157 -15.21 -3.57 -3.51
C PHE A 157 -15.12 -2.31 -4.36
N TYR A 158 -15.68 -2.40 -5.56
CA TYR A 158 -15.63 -1.34 -6.56
C TYR A 158 -17.04 -0.96 -6.99
N VAL A 159 -17.19 0.27 -7.50
CA VAL A 159 -18.39 0.69 -8.22
C VAL A 159 -17.98 1.27 -9.57
N GLN A 160 -18.49 0.67 -10.64
CA GLN A 160 -18.27 1.12 -12.02
C GLN A 160 -19.56 0.95 -12.81
N ASP A 161 -19.91 1.96 -13.62
CA ASP A 161 -21.15 2.00 -14.40
C ASP A 161 -22.41 1.68 -13.57
N GLY A 162 -22.44 2.15 -12.32
CA GLY A 162 -23.55 1.95 -11.37
C GLY A 162 -23.65 0.56 -10.75
N ARG A 163 -22.71 -0.34 -11.04
CA ARG A 163 -22.68 -1.72 -10.55
C ARG A 163 -21.67 -1.86 -9.42
N VAL A 164 -22.11 -2.48 -8.32
CA VAL A 164 -21.20 -2.91 -7.24
C VAL A 164 -20.49 -4.19 -7.70
N ILE A 165 -19.16 -4.17 -7.64
CA ILE A 165 -18.29 -5.28 -8.02
C ILE A 165 -17.53 -5.70 -6.76
N PRO A 166 -17.87 -6.85 -6.14
CA PRO A 166 -17.10 -7.40 -5.02
C PRO A 166 -15.62 -7.57 -5.39
N ASN A 167 -14.72 -7.56 -4.40
CA ASN A 167 -13.32 -7.89 -4.67
C ASN A 167 -13.18 -9.33 -5.22
N SER A 168 -12.11 -9.59 -5.97
CA SER A 168 -11.80 -10.94 -6.44
C SER A 168 -11.56 -11.90 -5.28
N GLU A 169 -11.87 -13.18 -5.45
CA GLU A 169 -11.47 -14.24 -4.53
C GLU A 169 -9.99 -14.59 -4.67
N ALA A 170 -9.33 -14.94 -3.57
CA ALA A 170 -7.94 -15.36 -3.55
C ALA A 170 -7.78 -16.83 -4.00
N ARG A 171 -8.03 -17.07 -5.29
CA ARG A 171 -8.05 -18.41 -5.91
C ARG A 171 -6.78 -19.22 -5.67
N ILE A 172 -5.63 -18.57 -5.53
CA ILE A 172 -4.34 -19.24 -5.27
C ILE A 172 -4.27 -19.95 -3.91
N LEU A 173 -5.12 -19.54 -2.95
CA LEU A 173 -5.24 -20.16 -1.63
C LEU A 173 -6.32 -21.26 -1.59
N GLY A 174 -7.10 -21.41 -2.66
CA GLY A 174 -8.19 -22.39 -2.72
C GLY A 174 -9.49 -21.88 -2.08
N PRO A 175 -10.42 -22.79 -1.71
CA PRO A 175 -11.78 -22.43 -1.28
C PRO A 175 -11.87 -21.56 -0.02
N SER A 176 -10.82 -21.54 0.83
CA SER A 176 -10.75 -20.72 2.04
C SER A 176 -10.14 -19.34 1.82
N GLY A 177 -9.66 -19.02 0.62
CA GLY A 177 -8.86 -17.82 0.37
C GLY A 177 -9.58 -16.50 0.65
N GLY A 178 -10.91 -16.47 0.47
CA GLY A 178 -11.72 -15.27 0.66
C GLY A 178 -11.30 -14.10 -0.24
N ASN A 179 -11.83 -12.90 0.04
CA ASN A 179 -11.63 -11.71 -0.80
C ASN A 179 -11.27 -10.45 0.01
N SER A 180 -10.80 -10.61 1.24
CA SER A 180 -10.46 -9.53 2.16
C SER A 180 -9.19 -9.84 2.94
N ILE A 181 -8.57 -8.81 3.51
CA ILE A 181 -7.39 -8.96 4.35
C ILE A 181 -7.85 -9.24 5.78
N THR A 182 -7.46 -10.40 6.30
CA THR A 182 -7.57 -10.84 7.70
C THR A 182 -6.22 -11.38 8.14
N ASP A 183 -5.94 -11.47 9.45
CA ASP A 183 -4.68 -12.08 9.93
C ASP A 183 -4.52 -13.53 9.43
N SER A 184 -5.64 -14.28 9.31
CA SER A 184 -5.64 -15.64 8.74
C SER A 184 -5.25 -15.65 7.26
N PHE A 185 -5.85 -14.75 6.46
CA PHE A 185 -5.47 -14.58 5.05
C PHE A 185 -3.98 -14.25 4.93
N CYS A 186 -3.47 -13.33 5.75
CA CYS A 186 -2.06 -12.95 5.74
C CYS A 186 -1.14 -14.14 6.05
N GLY A 187 -1.47 -14.94 7.06
CA GLY A 187 -0.71 -16.15 7.39
C GLY A 187 -0.71 -17.17 6.25
N GLU A 188 -1.88 -17.46 5.67
CA GLU A 188 -2.01 -18.41 4.54
C GLU A 188 -1.30 -17.90 3.28
N GLN A 189 -1.44 -16.62 2.96
CA GLN A 189 -0.81 -15.97 1.81
C GLN A 189 0.71 -16.03 1.90
N LYS A 190 1.28 -15.58 3.04
CA LYS A 190 2.73 -15.56 3.24
C LYS A 190 3.30 -16.98 3.21
N ALA A 191 2.63 -17.94 3.85
CA ALA A 191 3.03 -19.35 3.80
C ALA A 191 2.96 -19.92 2.38
N LYS A 192 1.91 -19.62 1.61
CA LYS A 192 1.75 -20.10 0.22
C LYS A 192 2.84 -19.56 -0.71
N PHE A 193 3.26 -18.31 -0.52
CA PHE A 193 4.27 -17.66 -1.34
C PHE A 193 5.70 -17.95 -0.88
N GLY A 194 5.86 -18.42 0.36
CA GLY A 194 7.17 -18.58 1.00
C GLY A 194 7.76 -17.24 1.44
N ASP A 195 6.91 -16.23 1.65
CA ASP A 195 7.29 -14.90 2.12
C ASP A 195 7.39 -14.91 3.66
N ARG A 196 8.28 -14.09 4.21
CA ARG A 196 8.42 -13.96 5.67
C ARG A 196 7.23 -13.17 6.21
N ASN A 197 6.48 -13.74 7.16
CA ASN A 197 5.35 -13.05 7.80
C ASN A 197 5.83 -11.99 8.82
N ASP A 198 6.34 -10.84 8.35
CA ASP A 198 6.66 -9.70 9.22
C ASP A 198 5.41 -8.96 9.71
N PHE A 199 4.34 -8.96 8.91
CA PHE A 199 3.05 -8.43 9.28
C PHE A 199 2.58 -8.90 10.67
N GLU A 200 2.57 -10.22 10.90
CA GLU A 200 2.23 -10.80 12.21
C GLU A 200 3.23 -10.37 13.31
N ARG A 201 4.54 -10.37 13.01
CA ARG A 201 5.57 -9.94 13.98
C ARG A 201 5.45 -8.46 14.36
N LYS A 202 4.85 -7.64 13.50
CA LYS A 202 4.60 -6.21 13.75
C LYS A 202 3.21 -5.93 14.34
N GLY A 203 2.48 -6.97 14.73
CA GLY A 203 1.20 -6.88 15.43
C GLY A 203 -0.02 -7.04 14.54
N GLY A 204 0.15 -7.39 13.27
CA GLY A 204 -0.93 -7.70 12.33
C GLY A 204 -1.98 -6.60 12.20
N LEU A 205 -3.23 -6.99 11.97
CA LEU A 205 -4.33 -6.04 11.85
C LEU A 205 -4.58 -5.27 13.14
N ARG A 206 -4.35 -5.86 14.32
CA ARG A 206 -4.45 -5.12 15.59
C ARG A 206 -3.46 -3.96 15.66
N GLY A 207 -2.20 -4.19 15.24
CA GLY A 207 -1.17 -3.15 15.16
C GLY A 207 -1.53 -2.06 14.16
N MET A 208 -2.08 -2.44 13.01
CA MET A 208 -2.58 -1.50 12.00
C MET A 208 -3.78 -0.69 12.53
N GLY A 209 -4.73 -1.34 13.20
CA GLY A 209 -5.89 -0.74 13.84
C GLY A 209 -5.50 0.31 14.86
N ALA A 210 -4.49 0.04 15.69
CA ALA A 210 -3.95 1.02 16.63
C ALA A 210 -3.39 2.27 15.94
N ALA A 211 -2.89 2.18 14.70
CA ALA A 211 -2.46 3.35 13.93
C ALA A 211 -3.63 4.11 13.30
N LEU A 212 -4.65 3.40 12.80
CA LEU A 212 -5.89 4.00 12.31
C LEU A 212 -6.62 4.79 13.40
N ASP A 213 -6.72 4.23 14.62
CA ASP A 213 -7.38 4.84 15.77
C ASP A 213 -6.73 6.18 16.20
N ARG A 214 -5.39 6.28 16.13
CA ARG A 214 -4.67 7.54 16.37
C ARG A 214 -4.97 8.63 15.33
N GLY A 215 -5.50 8.23 14.17
CA GLY A 215 -5.69 9.06 13.00
C GLY A 215 -4.46 9.10 12.10
N MET A 216 -4.69 8.83 10.81
CA MET A 216 -3.68 8.86 9.75
C MET A 216 -3.88 10.06 8.82
N VAL A 217 -2.84 10.41 8.05
CA VAL A 217 -2.90 11.48 7.05
C VAL A 217 -3.10 10.84 5.68
N LEU A 218 -4.07 11.35 4.91
CA LEU A 218 -4.26 10.95 3.52
C LEU A 218 -3.11 11.48 2.65
N VAL A 219 -2.50 10.59 1.87
CA VAL A 219 -1.49 10.90 0.87
C VAL A 219 -2.05 10.57 -0.51
N LEU A 220 -1.86 11.47 -1.47
CA LEU A 220 -2.17 11.26 -2.88
C LEU A 220 -0.89 11.51 -3.67
N SER A 221 -0.42 10.51 -4.41
CA SER A 221 0.87 10.56 -5.10
C SER A 221 0.80 9.92 -6.49
N LEU A 222 1.82 10.21 -7.29
CA LEU A 222 2.12 9.55 -8.56
C LEU A 222 3.64 9.48 -8.66
N TRP A 223 4.18 8.28 -8.84
CA TRP A 223 5.62 8.04 -8.78
C TRP A 223 6.02 6.87 -9.68
N ASP A 224 7.27 6.85 -10.10
CA ASP A 224 7.96 5.67 -10.63
C ASP A 224 8.98 5.16 -9.62
N ASP A 225 9.36 3.90 -9.76
CA ASP A 225 10.16 3.19 -8.77
C ASP A 225 11.60 3.04 -9.25
N THR A 226 12.52 3.75 -8.58
CA THR A 226 13.94 3.71 -8.89
C THR A 226 14.68 2.51 -8.31
N ASP A 227 14.07 1.78 -7.38
CA ASP A 227 14.71 0.65 -6.71
C ASP A 227 14.43 -0.66 -7.44
N VAL A 228 13.17 -0.90 -7.82
CA VAL A 228 12.75 -2.19 -8.41
C VAL A 228 11.75 -2.04 -9.56
N SER A 229 11.68 -0.86 -10.18
CA SER A 229 10.94 -0.63 -11.45
C SER A 229 9.46 -1.02 -11.40
N MET A 230 8.81 -0.91 -10.24
CA MET A 230 7.39 -1.22 -10.00
C MET A 230 7.02 -2.69 -10.22
N LEU A 231 8.03 -3.56 -10.41
CA LEU A 231 7.82 -4.98 -10.76
C LEU A 231 7.08 -5.73 -9.65
N TRP A 232 7.21 -5.27 -8.41
CA TRP A 232 6.52 -5.87 -7.27
C TRP A 232 5.00 -5.73 -7.38
N LEU A 233 4.50 -4.70 -8.08
CA LEU A 233 3.09 -4.41 -8.28
C LEU A 233 2.53 -5.05 -9.56
N ASP A 234 3.20 -4.92 -10.70
CA ASP A 234 2.58 -5.16 -12.01
C ASP A 234 3.28 -6.19 -12.92
N SER A 235 4.35 -6.83 -12.45
CA SER A 235 5.15 -7.76 -13.23
C SER A 235 5.50 -9.04 -12.44
N ALA A 236 6.49 -9.80 -12.90
CA ALA A 236 7.10 -10.89 -12.16
C ALA A 236 8.19 -10.36 -11.23
N TYR A 237 8.09 -10.66 -9.94
CA TYR A 237 9.08 -10.29 -8.93
C TYR A 237 9.19 -11.37 -7.84
N PRO A 238 10.38 -11.64 -7.28
CA PRO A 238 11.69 -11.19 -7.74
C PRO A 238 12.04 -11.78 -9.12
N THR A 239 12.95 -11.12 -9.84
CA THR A 239 13.26 -11.41 -11.26
C THR A 239 14.08 -12.69 -11.47
N ASP A 240 14.59 -13.29 -10.40
CA ASP A 240 15.35 -14.54 -10.38
C ASP A 240 14.47 -15.78 -10.10
N GLN A 241 13.17 -15.60 -9.92
CA GLN A 241 12.22 -16.69 -9.69
C GLN A 241 11.32 -16.93 -10.91
N PRO A 242 10.90 -18.18 -11.18
CA PRO A 242 10.03 -18.47 -12.31
C PRO A 242 8.63 -17.87 -12.08
N PRO A 243 8.01 -17.21 -13.09
CA PRO A 243 6.67 -16.60 -12.96
C PRO A 243 5.55 -17.56 -12.54
N ARG A 244 5.73 -18.87 -12.74
CA ARG A 244 4.77 -19.90 -12.33
C ARG A 244 4.79 -20.19 -10.82
N LYS A 245 5.82 -19.75 -10.09
CA LYS A 245 5.89 -19.90 -8.64
C LYS A 245 4.81 -19.01 -8.00
N PRO A 246 4.00 -19.54 -7.07
CA PRO A 246 3.00 -18.75 -6.36
C PRO A 246 3.57 -17.47 -5.76
N GLY A 247 2.86 -16.35 -5.94
CA GLY A 247 3.27 -15.04 -5.44
C GLY A 247 4.28 -14.28 -6.31
N VAL A 248 4.87 -14.91 -7.34
CA VAL A 248 5.87 -14.25 -8.20
C VAL A 248 5.23 -13.36 -9.26
N LEU A 249 4.15 -13.75 -9.91
CA LEU A 249 3.51 -12.94 -10.94
C LEU A 249 2.43 -12.04 -10.32
N ARG A 250 2.56 -10.71 -10.45
CA ARG A 250 1.68 -9.70 -9.83
C ARG A 250 0.92 -8.84 -10.84
N GLY A 251 1.25 -8.97 -12.12
CA GLY A 251 0.53 -8.32 -13.21
C GLY A 251 1.05 -8.75 -14.58
N PRO A 252 0.47 -8.21 -15.65
CA PRO A 252 0.78 -8.61 -17.02
C PRO A 252 1.96 -7.85 -17.63
N CYS A 253 2.58 -6.91 -16.91
CA CYS A 253 3.68 -6.12 -17.46
C CYS A 253 4.94 -6.99 -17.64
N PRO A 254 5.65 -6.88 -18.76
CA PRO A 254 6.80 -7.74 -19.07
C PRO A 254 8.04 -7.45 -18.20
N GLY A 255 8.09 -6.30 -17.55
CA GLY A 255 9.26 -5.85 -16.82
C GLY A 255 10.41 -5.40 -17.73
N GLY A 256 11.63 -5.41 -17.19
CA GLY A 256 12.85 -5.06 -17.92
C GLY A 256 12.94 -3.57 -18.27
N ALA A 257 13.62 -3.26 -19.39
CA ALA A 257 13.94 -1.88 -19.77
C ALA A 257 12.71 -0.97 -19.93
N GLN A 258 11.54 -1.53 -20.27
CA GLN A 258 10.29 -0.76 -20.43
C GLN A 258 9.65 -0.36 -19.09
N SER A 259 10.09 -0.95 -17.99
CA SER A 259 9.65 -0.61 -16.64
C SER A 259 10.62 0.34 -15.93
N GLU A 260 11.78 0.63 -16.54
CA GLU A 260 12.77 1.53 -15.92
C GLU A 260 12.28 2.98 -15.90
N PRO A 261 12.54 3.74 -14.82
CA PRO A 261 12.17 5.15 -14.70
C PRO A 261 12.55 6.00 -15.92
N ALA A 262 13.74 5.78 -16.49
CA ALA A 262 14.19 6.53 -17.66
C ALA A 262 13.30 6.30 -18.88
N TYR A 263 12.87 5.05 -19.11
CA TYR A 263 11.96 4.71 -20.20
C TYR A 263 10.57 5.29 -19.95
N LEU A 264 10.04 5.15 -18.73
CA LEU A 264 8.71 5.63 -18.37
C LEU A 264 8.60 7.15 -18.52
N ARG A 265 9.56 7.90 -17.98
CA ARG A 265 9.59 9.38 -18.06
C ARG A 265 9.72 9.89 -19.50
N ALA A 266 10.45 9.16 -20.36
CA ALA A 266 10.58 9.51 -21.77
C ALA A 266 9.33 9.15 -22.60
N THR A 267 8.67 8.04 -22.27
CA THR A 267 7.56 7.48 -23.06
C THR A 267 6.20 8.02 -22.64
N TYR A 268 6.01 8.27 -21.34
CA TYR A 268 4.75 8.71 -20.74
C TYR A 268 4.91 10.00 -19.93
N PRO A 269 5.50 11.07 -20.49
CA PRO A 269 5.73 12.33 -19.75
C PRO A 269 4.41 13.01 -19.33
N ASP A 270 3.32 12.73 -20.05
CA ASP A 270 1.99 13.29 -19.80
C ASP A 270 1.09 12.35 -18.96
N ALA A 271 1.67 11.30 -18.37
CA ALA A 271 0.93 10.42 -17.46
C ALA A 271 0.35 11.22 -16.29
N LYS A 272 -0.90 10.94 -15.96
CA LYS A 272 -1.61 11.61 -14.88
C LYS A 272 -2.56 10.66 -14.18
N VAL A 273 -2.84 10.96 -12.92
CA VAL A 273 -3.87 10.31 -12.11
C VAL A 273 -4.84 11.38 -11.62
N GLU A 274 -6.12 11.04 -11.56
CA GLU A 274 -7.15 11.90 -10.98
C GLU A 274 -7.78 11.17 -9.79
N PHE A 275 -7.70 11.79 -8.61
CA PHE A 275 -8.42 11.36 -7.43
C PHE A 275 -9.56 12.34 -7.18
N SER A 276 -10.79 11.85 -7.17
CA SER A 276 -11.98 12.69 -7.00
C SER A 276 -13.05 11.97 -6.18
N MET A 277 -14.07 12.73 -5.73
CA MET A 277 -15.21 12.20 -4.97
C MET A 277 -14.84 11.40 -3.71
N ILE A 278 -13.81 11.85 -2.99
CA ILE A 278 -13.41 11.26 -1.71
C ILE A 278 -14.56 11.38 -0.71
N LYS A 279 -15.00 10.24 -0.17
CA LYS A 279 -16.07 10.13 0.83
C LYS A 279 -15.57 9.34 2.03
N PHE A 280 -15.98 9.75 3.21
CA PHE A 280 -15.67 9.08 4.47
C PHE A 280 -16.94 9.03 5.33
N GLY A 281 -17.18 7.90 5.99
CA GLY A 281 -18.39 7.69 6.78
C GLY A 281 -18.50 6.25 7.30
N THR A 282 -19.64 5.94 7.91
CA THR A 282 -19.92 4.60 8.43
C THR A 282 -19.95 3.55 7.32
N ILE A 283 -19.80 2.29 7.70
CA ILE A 283 -19.92 1.16 6.78
C ILE A 283 -21.21 1.28 5.95
N ASN A 284 -21.07 1.13 4.64
CA ASN A 284 -22.12 1.28 3.63
C ASN A 284 -22.72 2.68 3.39
N SER A 285 -22.14 3.76 3.94
CA SER A 285 -22.68 5.12 3.74
C SER A 285 -22.14 5.88 2.52
N THR A 286 -21.13 5.34 1.83
CA THR A 286 -20.33 6.10 0.84
C THR A 286 -20.58 5.71 -0.61
N PHE A 287 -21.41 4.70 -0.87
CA PHE A 287 -21.77 4.24 -2.21
C PHE A 287 -23.27 4.00 -2.33
N SER A 288 -23.78 4.12 -3.55
CA SER A 288 -25.18 3.80 -3.86
C SER A 288 -25.20 2.54 -4.71
N SER A 289 -25.84 1.48 -4.22
CA SER A 289 -26.19 0.34 -5.09
C SER A 289 -27.31 0.80 -6.02
N GLY A 290 -27.13 0.68 -7.34
CA GLY A 290 -28.20 0.88 -8.31
C GLY A 290 -29.28 -0.18 -8.21
N ARG A 291 -30.09 -0.14 -7.15
CA ARG A 291 -31.47 -0.65 -6.98
C ARG A 291 -31.88 -0.48 -5.52
N ARG A 292 -33.03 0.18 -5.30
CA ARG A 292 -33.88 -0.13 -4.14
C ARG A 292 -34.10 -1.64 -4.14
N LEU A 293 -33.59 -2.33 -3.13
CA LEU A 293 -34.16 -3.61 -2.72
C LEU A 293 -35.09 -3.27 -1.56
N ASP A 294 -36.36 -3.05 -1.90
CA ASP A 294 -37.42 -3.49 -1.00
C ASP A 294 -37.16 -4.98 -0.71
N SER A 295 -37.28 -5.36 0.56
CA SER A 295 -37.30 -6.73 1.08
C SER A 295 -36.05 -7.60 0.83
N PHE A 296 -35.19 -7.71 1.85
CA PHE A 296 -34.95 -9.02 2.44
C PHE A 296 -35.08 -8.87 3.97
N VAL A 297 -36.09 -9.57 4.49
CA VAL A 297 -36.34 -9.83 5.90
C VAL A 297 -35.21 -10.70 6.46
#